data_AF-A0A939BD91-F1
#
_entry.id   AF-A0A939BD91-F1
#
_cell.length_a   1.000
_cell.length_b   1.000
_cell.length_c   1.000
_cell.angle_alpha   90.00
_cell.angle_beta   90.00
_cell.angle_gamma   90.00
#
_symmetry.space_group_name_H-M   'P 1'
#
loop_
_entity.id
_entity.type
_entity.pdbx_description
1 polymer ?
#
loop_
_entity_poly.entity_id
_entity_poly.type
_entity_poly.pdbx_seq_one_letter_code
_entity_poly.pdbx_strand_id
1 'polypeptide(L)'
;MAVTSLWRVKGYIGKVLLYAENPDKTTNPETIPVAEELNRDTLEDVISYAGREEATNQRQHVWGVNCTAENARREMIAVKKQFGKEDGTIAYHGYQSFKEGEVTPELAHRIGIELATQLWGDRYQVLVATHLDKDSHIHNHFVSAPIRSRVNPLSKRLA
;
A
#
# COMPACT_ATOMS: atom_id res chain seq x y z
N MET A 1 -0.41 14.58 16.19
CA MET A 1 -1.80 14.29 15.79
C MET A 1 -1.76 13.97 14.31
N ALA A 2 -2.08 12.73 13.95
CA ALA A 2 -2.02 12.31 12.56
C ALA A 2 -3.20 12.85 11.75
N VAL A 3 -2.96 13.19 10.48
CA VAL A 3 -4.00 13.55 9.51
C VAL A 3 -4.29 12.35 8.64
N THR A 4 -5.57 12.04 8.41
CA THR A 4 -5.98 10.89 7.59
C THR A 4 -7.01 11.30 6.54
N SER A 5 -6.79 10.88 5.30
CA SER A 5 -7.71 11.09 4.18
C SER A 5 -7.84 9.81 3.35
N LEU A 6 -9.01 9.58 2.75
CA LEU A 6 -9.30 8.43 1.88
C LEU A 6 -10.12 8.90 0.68
N TRP A 7 -9.70 8.55 -0.53
CA TRP A 7 -10.40 8.91 -1.76
C TRP A 7 -10.51 7.74 -2.72
N ARG A 8 -11.52 7.83 -3.60
CA ARG A 8 -11.78 6.87 -4.66
C ARG A 8 -10.79 7.07 -5.81
N VAL A 9 -10.26 5.98 -6.35
CA VAL A 9 -9.45 6.00 -7.58
C VAL A 9 -10.27 5.55 -8.79
N LYS A 10 -10.12 6.29 -9.89
CA LYS A 10 -10.55 5.93 -11.26
C LYS A 10 -9.30 5.64 -12.11
N GLY A 11 -9.38 4.75 -13.12
CA GLY A 11 -8.23 4.28 -13.90
C GLY A 11 -7.77 2.85 -13.57
N TYR A 12 -6.46 2.63 -13.39
CA TYR A 12 -5.87 1.28 -13.27
C TYR A 12 -5.21 1.07 -11.90
N ILE A 13 -5.56 -0.04 -11.22
CA ILE A 13 -5.12 -0.30 -9.83
C ILE A 13 -3.60 -0.44 -9.70
N GLY A 14 -2.97 -1.01 -10.73
CA GLY A 14 -1.52 -1.23 -10.71
C GLY A 14 -0.77 0.08 -10.49
N LYS A 15 -1.22 1.18 -11.12
CA LYS A 15 -0.57 2.50 -10.98
C LYS A 15 -0.54 2.99 -9.52
N VAL A 16 -1.58 2.74 -8.75
CA VAL A 16 -1.67 3.17 -7.34
C VAL A 16 -0.81 2.30 -6.45
N LEU A 17 -0.87 0.98 -6.64
CA LEU A 17 -0.07 0.03 -5.87
C LEU A 17 1.44 0.26 -6.11
N LEU A 18 1.83 0.46 -7.37
CA LEU A 18 3.23 0.73 -7.72
C LEU A 18 3.76 2.03 -7.11
N TYR A 19 2.93 3.07 -7.07
CA TYR A 19 3.28 4.30 -6.38
C TYR A 19 3.41 4.10 -4.86
N ALA A 20 2.47 3.38 -4.25
CA ALA A 20 2.46 3.13 -2.81
C ALA A 20 3.64 2.23 -2.38
N GLU A 21 3.99 1.23 -3.17
CA GLU A 21 5.04 0.24 -2.85
C GLU A 21 6.46 0.68 -3.26
N ASN A 22 6.65 1.92 -3.73
CA ASN A 22 7.93 2.34 -4.28
C ASN A 22 9.08 2.12 -3.27
N PRO A 23 10.07 1.25 -3.55
CA PRO A 23 11.22 0.97 -2.69
C PRO A 23 12.08 2.19 -2.40
N ASP A 24 12.23 3.12 -3.33
CA ASP A 24 12.93 4.40 -3.09
C ASP A 24 12.28 5.22 -1.97
N LYS A 25 11.01 4.93 -1.69
CA LYS A 25 10.22 5.56 -0.63
C LYS A 25 9.98 4.65 0.56
N THR A 26 10.06 3.34 0.42
CA THR A 26 9.66 2.38 1.45
C THR A 26 10.84 1.65 2.10
N THR A 27 12.07 2.04 1.71
CA THR A 27 13.34 1.52 2.21
C THR A 27 14.14 2.65 2.87
N ASN A 28 14.89 2.35 3.92
CA ASN A 28 15.77 3.34 4.55
C ASN A 28 16.93 3.74 3.60
N PRO A 29 17.21 5.04 3.38
CA PRO A 29 18.30 5.50 2.51
C PRO A 29 19.68 4.91 2.80
N GLU A 30 19.98 4.47 4.03
CA GLU A 30 21.25 3.79 4.37
C GLU A 30 21.46 2.46 3.61
N THR A 31 20.41 1.89 3.02
CA THR A 31 20.44 0.56 2.39
C THR A 31 20.36 0.58 0.86
N ILE A 32 20.38 1.75 0.22
CA ILE A 32 20.25 1.86 -1.24
C ILE A 32 21.61 2.16 -1.90
N PRO A 33 22.24 1.23 -2.64
CA PRO A 33 23.24 1.57 -3.64
C PRO A 33 22.49 2.17 -4.85
N VAL A 34 22.66 3.47 -5.09
CA VAL A 34 21.88 4.21 -6.10
C VAL A 34 22.56 4.08 -7.47
N ALA A 35 21.83 3.59 -8.47
CA ALA A 35 22.20 3.76 -9.87
C ALA A 35 21.72 5.14 -10.35
N GLU A 36 22.65 5.95 -10.85
CA GLU A 36 22.54 7.42 -10.96
C GLU A 36 21.66 7.95 -12.11
N GLU A 37 20.96 7.08 -12.86
CA GLU A 37 20.29 7.46 -14.12
C GLU A 37 18.80 7.06 -14.18
N LEU A 38 17.97 7.53 -13.24
CA LEU A 38 16.50 7.45 -13.39
C LEU A 38 15.88 8.85 -13.29
N ASN A 39 15.18 9.24 -14.35
CA ASN A 39 14.63 10.56 -14.54
C ASN A 39 13.26 10.65 -13.84
N ARG A 40 13.23 11.29 -12.66
CA ARG A 40 12.18 11.18 -11.63
C ARG A 40 10.86 11.92 -11.89
N ASP A 41 10.58 12.35 -13.12
CA ASP A 41 9.51 13.34 -13.38
C ASP A 41 8.42 12.92 -14.39
N THR A 42 8.41 11.66 -14.88
CA THR A 42 7.38 11.24 -15.85
C THR A 42 6.63 9.96 -15.47
N LEU A 43 5.34 9.99 -15.79
CA LEU A 43 4.32 8.97 -15.57
C LEU A 43 4.60 7.60 -16.24
N GLU A 44 5.64 7.52 -17.07
CA GLU A 44 6.00 6.31 -17.83
C GLU A 44 6.86 5.33 -17.03
N ASP A 45 7.61 5.79 -16.02
CA ASP A 45 8.49 4.91 -15.23
C ASP A 45 7.76 4.08 -14.16
N VAL A 46 6.56 4.49 -13.74
CA VAL A 46 5.76 3.70 -12.78
C VAL A 46 5.39 2.34 -13.40
N ILE A 47 5.22 2.27 -14.73
CA ILE A 47 4.92 1.02 -15.46
C ILE A 47 6.20 0.21 -15.70
N SER A 48 7.34 0.87 -15.94
CA SER A 48 8.66 0.21 -16.09
C SER A 48 9.13 -0.43 -14.78
N TYR A 49 8.85 0.20 -13.63
CA TYR A 49 9.27 -0.30 -12.31
C TYR A 49 8.49 -1.55 -11.85
N ALA A 50 7.25 -1.73 -12.32
CA ALA A 50 6.45 -2.93 -12.06
C ALA A 50 7.05 -4.23 -12.61
N GLY A 51 7.98 -4.11 -13.56
CA GLY A 51 8.61 -5.22 -14.27
C GLY A 51 9.92 -5.72 -13.66
N ARG A 52 10.42 -5.11 -12.58
CA ARG A 52 11.63 -5.61 -11.90
C ARG A 52 11.25 -6.40 -10.65
N GLU A 53 11.10 -7.71 -10.83
CA GLU A 53 11.07 -8.72 -9.75
C GLU A 53 12.19 -8.54 -8.72
N GLU A 54 13.30 -7.88 -9.07
CA GLU A 54 14.45 -7.66 -8.19
C GLU A 54 14.24 -6.64 -7.06
N ALA A 55 13.23 -5.76 -7.14
CA ALA A 55 12.97 -4.77 -6.09
C ALA A 55 12.14 -5.33 -4.91
N THR A 56 11.90 -6.64 -4.90
CA THR A 56 11.08 -7.34 -3.89
C THR A 56 11.81 -7.58 -2.56
N ASN A 57 13.14 -7.54 -2.53
CA ASN A 57 13.91 -7.76 -1.29
C ASN A 57 14.16 -6.51 -0.43
N GLN A 58 13.70 -5.33 -0.87
CA GLN A 58 13.98 -4.06 -0.18
C GLN A 58 12.73 -3.40 0.45
N ARG A 59 11.54 -4.00 0.37
CA ARG A 59 10.26 -3.40 0.82
C ARG A 59 10.03 -3.51 2.33
N GLN A 60 10.93 -2.98 3.15
CA GLN A 60 10.91 -3.13 4.61
C GLN A 60 9.62 -2.64 5.27
N HIS A 61 8.94 -1.64 4.68
CA HIS A 61 7.71 -1.06 5.25
C HIS A 61 6.48 -1.22 4.36
N VAL A 62 6.25 -2.43 3.85
CA VAL A 62 5.03 -2.78 3.09
C VAL A 62 4.36 -4.02 3.71
N TRP A 63 3.05 -3.96 3.92
CA TRP A 63 2.26 -5.04 4.53
C TRP A 63 0.88 -5.18 3.89
N GLY A 64 0.40 -6.42 3.77
CA GLY A 64 -0.95 -6.71 3.29
C GLY A 64 -1.90 -7.16 4.41
N VAL A 65 -3.05 -6.51 4.52
CA VAL A 65 -4.19 -6.95 5.32
C VAL A 65 -5.14 -7.70 4.39
N ASN A 66 -5.34 -9.00 4.63
CA ASN A 66 -6.13 -9.90 3.79
C ASN A 66 -5.63 -10.07 2.33
N CYS A 67 -4.38 -9.71 2.09
CA CYS A 67 -3.63 -10.03 0.88
C CYS A 67 -2.15 -10.15 1.23
N THR A 68 -1.32 -10.75 0.39
CA THR A 68 0.15 -10.62 0.57
C THR A 68 0.66 -9.35 -0.11
N ALA A 69 1.72 -8.73 0.42
CA ALA A 69 2.27 -7.50 -0.13
C ALA A 69 2.79 -7.72 -1.58
N GLU A 70 3.41 -8.87 -1.83
CA GLU A 70 3.99 -9.26 -3.12
C GLU A 70 2.91 -9.46 -4.19
N ASN A 71 1.73 -9.97 -3.79
CA ASN A 71 0.66 -10.35 -4.71
C ASN A 71 -0.56 -9.43 -4.65
N ALA A 72 -0.52 -8.34 -3.87
CA ALA A 72 -1.66 -7.47 -3.60
C ALA A 72 -2.39 -7.06 -4.89
N ARG A 73 -1.67 -6.65 -5.93
CA ARG A 73 -2.26 -6.32 -7.24
C ARG A 73 -3.03 -7.48 -7.83
N ARG A 74 -2.41 -8.65 -7.91
CA ARG A 74 -2.99 -9.84 -8.55
C ARG A 74 -4.21 -10.32 -7.77
N GLU A 75 -4.12 -10.36 -6.46
CA GLU A 75 -5.22 -10.78 -5.58
C GLU A 75 -6.40 -9.83 -5.64
N MET A 76 -6.18 -8.52 -5.55
CA MET A 76 -7.27 -7.53 -5.61
C MET A 76 -8.00 -7.58 -6.96
N ILE A 77 -7.27 -7.76 -8.07
CA ILE A 77 -7.88 -7.97 -9.40
C ILE A 77 -8.67 -9.28 -9.43
N ALA A 78 -8.11 -10.37 -8.89
CA ALA A 78 -8.78 -11.67 -8.85
C ALA A 78 -10.11 -11.60 -8.06
N VAL A 79 -10.13 -10.88 -6.93
CA VAL A 79 -11.35 -10.67 -6.14
C VAL A 79 -12.36 -9.83 -6.92
N LYS A 80 -11.96 -8.77 -7.63
CA LYS A 80 -12.88 -8.02 -8.50
C LYS A 80 -13.53 -8.91 -9.57
N LYS A 81 -12.75 -9.79 -10.21
CA LYS A 81 -13.22 -10.77 -11.20
C LYS A 81 -14.20 -11.77 -10.60
N GLN A 82 -13.84 -12.36 -9.46
CA GLN A 82 -14.66 -13.35 -8.78
C GLN A 82 -16.06 -12.82 -8.44
N PHE A 83 -16.17 -11.54 -8.08
CA PHE A 83 -17.45 -10.90 -7.75
C PHE A 83 -18.13 -10.23 -8.96
N GLY A 84 -17.58 -10.35 -10.17
CA GLY A 84 -18.15 -9.74 -11.39
C GLY A 84 -18.21 -8.21 -11.35
N LYS A 85 -17.34 -7.56 -10.57
CA LYS A 85 -17.33 -6.11 -10.34
C LYS A 85 -16.09 -5.47 -10.94
N GLU A 86 -15.79 -5.78 -12.19
CA GLU A 86 -14.57 -5.32 -12.85
C GLU A 86 -14.63 -3.83 -13.24
N ASP A 87 -15.84 -3.28 -13.38
CA ASP A 87 -16.12 -1.88 -13.67
C ASP A 87 -16.14 -0.99 -12.41
N GLY A 88 -16.43 0.30 -12.59
CA GLY A 88 -16.66 1.25 -11.49
C GLY A 88 -15.40 1.66 -10.71
N THR A 89 -15.46 1.63 -9.38
CA THR A 89 -14.32 1.98 -8.52
C THR A 89 -13.24 0.91 -8.65
N ILE A 90 -11.98 1.33 -8.79
CA ILE A 90 -10.86 0.41 -8.97
C ILE A 90 -10.16 0.10 -7.66
N ALA A 91 -9.96 1.13 -6.83
CA ALA A 91 -9.45 1.02 -5.47
C ALA A 91 -9.84 2.28 -4.69
N TYR A 92 -9.65 2.23 -3.37
CA TYR A 92 -9.55 3.42 -2.54
C TYR A 92 -8.10 3.62 -2.16
N HIS A 93 -7.65 4.86 -2.19
CA HIS A 93 -6.32 5.26 -1.75
C HIS A 93 -6.47 6.24 -0.59
N GLY A 94 -5.81 5.98 0.52
CA GLY A 94 -5.71 6.91 1.64
C GLY A 94 -4.28 7.11 2.11
N TYR A 95 -4.10 8.10 2.97
CA TYR A 95 -2.85 8.31 3.69
C TYR A 95 -3.10 8.59 5.17
N GLN A 96 -2.09 8.34 5.99
CA GLN A 96 -1.97 8.80 7.37
C GLN A 96 -0.60 9.46 7.54
N SER A 97 -0.58 10.78 7.73
CA SER A 97 0.65 11.54 7.90
C SER A 97 0.89 11.87 9.37
N PHE A 98 2.15 11.82 9.78
CA PHE A 98 2.59 12.16 11.14
C PHE A 98 3.35 13.48 11.14
N LYS A 99 3.36 14.16 12.29
CA LYS A 99 4.22 15.33 12.46
C LYS A 99 5.69 14.87 12.45
N GLU A 100 6.58 15.71 11.93
CA GLU A 100 8.01 15.49 12.00
C GLU A 100 8.47 15.18 13.44
N GLY A 101 9.26 14.12 13.60
CA GLY A 101 9.75 13.62 14.89
C GLY A 101 8.70 12.96 15.79
N GLU A 102 7.44 12.85 15.37
CA GLU A 102 6.36 12.23 16.19
C GLU A 102 6.50 10.71 16.28
N VAL A 103 7.01 10.07 15.23
CA VAL A 103 7.11 8.62 15.10
C VAL A 103 8.39 8.22 14.38
N THR A 104 8.89 7.01 14.66
CA THR A 104 9.89 6.35 13.83
C THR A 104 9.22 5.67 12.62
N PRO A 105 9.96 5.32 11.55
CA PRO A 105 9.43 4.53 10.42
C PRO A 105 8.69 3.26 10.85
N GLU A 106 9.27 2.51 11.79
CA GLU A 106 8.71 1.24 12.30
C GLU A 106 7.43 1.49 13.09
N LEU A 107 7.41 2.54 13.92
CA LEU A 107 6.24 2.90 14.69
C LEU A 107 5.10 3.36 13.77
N ALA A 108 5.39 4.20 12.78
CA ALA A 108 4.43 4.63 11.78
C ALA A 108 3.84 3.44 11.04
N HIS A 109 4.67 2.51 10.59
CA HIS A 109 4.24 1.31 9.87
C HIS A 109 3.32 0.44 10.73
N ARG A 110 3.71 0.18 11.98
CA ARG A 110 2.90 -0.60 12.93
C ARG A 110 1.54 0.06 13.19
N ILE A 111 1.50 1.38 13.40
CA ILE A 111 0.26 2.14 13.56
C ILE A 111 -0.61 2.02 12.30
N GLY A 112 -0.01 2.08 11.12
CA GLY A 112 -0.72 1.92 9.84
C GLY A 112 -1.38 0.56 9.71
N ILE A 113 -0.65 -0.53 10.02
CA ILE A 113 -1.19 -1.90 10.00
C ILE A 113 -2.34 -2.04 10.98
N GLU A 114 -2.19 -1.55 12.21
CA GLU A 114 -3.21 -1.64 13.24
C GLU A 114 -4.47 -0.88 12.83
N LEU A 115 -4.31 0.36 12.34
CA LEU A 115 -5.42 1.17 11.82
C LEU A 115 -6.13 0.45 10.67
N ALA A 116 -5.39 -0.08 9.70
CA ALA A 116 -5.97 -0.76 8.55
C ALA A 116 -6.72 -2.04 8.95
N THR A 117 -6.18 -2.78 9.92
CA THR A 117 -6.81 -3.98 10.47
C THR A 117 -8.13 -3.63 11.16
N GLN A 118 -8.14 -2.60 12.00
CA GLN A 118 -9.34 -2.18 12.73
C GLN A 118 -10.44 -1.63 11.81
N LEU A 119 -10.08 -0.82 10.81
CA LEU A 119 -11.06 -0.17 9.93
C LEU A 119 -11.58 -1.09 8.81
N TRP A 120 -10.71 -1.94 8.26
CA TRP A 120 -10.97 -2.65 7.01
C TRP A 120 -10.73 -4.17 7.08
N GLY A 121 -10.01 -4.66 8.09
CA GLY A 121 -9.57 -6.06 8.19
C GLY A 121 -10.68 -7.11 8.21
N ASP A 122 -11.91 -6.75 8.56
CA ASP A 122 -13.04 -7.69 8.51
C ASP A 122 -13.60 -7.91 7.10
N ARG A 123 -13.33 -6.98 6.16
CA ARG A 123 -14.18 -6.81 4.97
C ARG A 123 -13.45 -6.47 3.67
N TYR A 124 -12.19 -6.06 3.72
CA TYR A 124 -11.46 -5.60 2.55
C TYR A 124 -10.03 -6.10 2.57
N GLN A 125 -9.47 -6.23 1.36
CA GLN A 125 -8.03 -6.33 1.16
C GLN A 125 -7.44 -4.92 1.20
N VAL A 126 -6.37 -4.72 1.95
CA VAL A 126 -5.69 -3.43 2.07
C VAL A 126 -4.19 -3.65 2.04
N LEU A 127 -3.52 -2.96 1.13
CA LEU A 127 -2.07 -2.79 1.19
C LEU A 127 -1.74 -1.56 2.03
N VAL A 128 -0.81 -1.70 2.97
CA VAL A 128 -0.22 -0.63 3.77
C VAL A 128 1.23 -0.44 3.34
N ALA A 129 1.64 0.79 3.05
CA ALA A 129 3.03 1.11 2.75
C ALA A 129 3.46 2.39 3.47
N THR A 130 4.64 2.43 4.08
CA THR A 130 5.14 3.63 4.77
C THR A 130 6.21 4.30 3.93
N HIS A 131 6.00 5.58 3.60
CA HIS A 131 6.93 6.39 2.82
C HIS A 131 7.88 7.17 3.73
N LEU A 132 9.16 7.15 3.38
CA LEU A 132 10.34 7.67 4.08
C LEU A 132 11.18 8.60 3.18
N ASP A 133 10.71 8.91 1.97
CA ASP A 133 11.47 9.58 0.90
C ASP A 133 11.84 11.04 1.20
N LYS A 134 11.35 11.59 2.31
CA LYS A 134 11.75 12.90 2.83
C LYS A 134 12.01 12.74 4.31
N ASP A 135 13.21 13.10 4.75
CA ASP A 135 13.69 12.95 6.13
C ASP A 135 12.72 13.47 7.22
N SER A 136 11.83 14.39 6.85
CA SER A 136 10.84 15.02 7.74
C SER A 136 9.37 14.61 7.52
N HIS A 137 9.06 13.70 6.59
CA HIS A 137 7.67 13.39 6.22
C HIS A 137 7.35 11.88 6.19
N ILE A 138 7.33 11.26 7.36
CA ILE A 138 6.84 9.88 7.50
C ILE A 138 5.31 9.85 7.34
N HIS A 139 4.83 8.99 6.43
CA HIS A 139 3.40 8.79 6.23
C HIS A 139 3.09 7.40 5.71
N ASN A 140 1.93 6.87 6.11
CA ASN A 140 1.41 5.61 5.59
C ASN A 140 0.52 5.88 4.38
N HIS A 141 0.55 4.98 3.42
CA HIS A 141 -0.37 4.83 2.30
C HIS A 141 -1.24 3.59 2.52
N PHE A 142 -2.53 3.71 2.22
CA PHE A 142 -3.48 2.60 2.25
C PHE A 142 -4.08 2.43 0.86
N VAL A 143 -3.95 1.25 0.26
CA VAL A 143 -4.63 0.92 -0.99
C VAL A 143 -5.60 -0.22 -0.74
N SER A 144 -6.90 0.08 -0.79
CA SER A 144 -7.96 -0.88 -0.49
C SER A 144 -8.68 -1.32 -1.76
N ALA A 145 -8.90 -2.63 -1.89
CA ALA A 145 -9.79 -3.18 -2.89
C ALA A 145 -11.23 -2.67 -2.65
N PRO A 146 -11.99 -2.36 -3.71
CA PRO A 146 -13.35 -1.85 -3.57
C PRO A 146 -14.38 -2.95 -3.27
N ILE A 147 -13.92 -4.19 -3.14
CA ILE A 147 -14.77 -5.35 -2.94
C ILE A 147 -14.88 -5.62 -1.46
N ARG A 148 -16.11 -5.48 -0.95
CA ARG A 148 -16.48 -5.90 0.39
C ARG A 148 -16.66 -7.42 0.39
N SER A 149 -15.71 -8.17 0.90
CA SER A 149 -15.80 -9.63 1.08
C SER A 149 -15.35 -10.01 2.49
N ARG A 150 -16.00 -11.01 3.12
CA ARG A 150 -15.47 -11.57 4.36
C ARG A 150 -14.24 -12.39 4.02
N VAL A 151 -13.08 -11.94 4.45
CA VAL A 151 -11.82 -12.67 4.19
C VAL A 151 -11.49 -13.65 5.32
N ASN A 152 -12.24 -13.61 6.43
CA ASN A 152 -12.11 -14.57 7.52
C ASN A 152 -13.43 -15.35 7.77
N PRO A 153 -13.56 -16.60 7.32
CA PRO A 153 -14.69 -17.48 7.66
C PRO A 153 -14.69 -17.94 9.13
N LEU A 154 -13.59 -17.72 9.88
CA LEU A 154 -13.35 -18.33 11.19
C LEU A 154 -13.45 -17.36 12.38
N SER A 155 -13.53 -16.03 12.19
CA SER A 155 -13.58 -15.08 13.32
C SER A 155 -14.96 -14.90 13.99
N LYS A 156 -15.96 -15.72 13.64
CA LYS A 156 -17.28 -15.73 14.33
C LYS A 156 -17.75 -17.13 14.75
N ARG A 157 -16.84 -17.96 15.24
CA ARG A 157 -17.18 -19.13 16.08
C ARG A 157 -16.43 -19.08 17.41
N LEU A 158 -16.61 -17.99 18.14
CA LEU A 158 -16.53 -18.02 19.61
C LEU A 158 -17.78 -17.29 20.11
N ALA A 159 -18.44 -17.95 21.06
CA ALA A 159 -19.80 -17.74 21.54
C ALA A 159 -20.05 -16.36 22.15
#